data_AF-A0A419N346-F1
#
_entry.id   AF-A0A419N346-F1
#
_cell.length_a   1.000
_cell.length_b   1.000
_cell.length_c   1.000
_cell.angle_alpha   90.00
_cell.angle_beta   90.00
_cell.angle_gamma   90.00
#
_symmetry.space_group_name_H-M   'P 1'
#
loop_
_entity.id
_entity.type
_entity.pdbx_description
1 polymer ?
#
loop_
_entity_poly.entity_id
_entity_poly.type
_entity_poly.pdbx_seq_one_letter_code
_entity_poly.pdbx_strand_id
1 'polypeptide(L)'
;MTLPVNPDLNHLAFCALVALSFEKQTSGISGRVAENLFLLRWLTVAQKQKRFPKSLASEIIWLINEARTKGVNVSLKDKFEVIWRTGNEDVQPHSDLYRLNAAIIALREQGWNNYLLSQAEWSSLTEGNTTEATDTLYMTKPHWKRDSMNEVCKPVR
;
A
#
# COMPACT_ATOMS: atom_id res chain seq x y z
N MET A 1 6.21 5.53 8.35
CA MET A 1 7.14 5.94 7.28
C MET A 1 6.69 5.23 6.02
N THR A 2 5.79 5.87 5.27
CA THR A 2 5.26 5.38 4.00
C THR A 2 6.36 5.50 2.96
N LEU A 3 6.89 4.35 2.49
CA LEU A 3 7.84 4.37 1.39
C LEU A 3 7.11 4.91 0.15
N PRO A 4 7.66 5.90 -0.57
CA PRO A 4 7.07 6.39 -1.80
C PRO A 4 6.92 5.23 -2.79
N VAL A 5 5.76 5.14 -3.44
CA VAL A 5 5.47 4.14 -4.47
C VAL A 5 6.40 4.41 -5.66
N ASN A 6 7.55 3.72 -5.69
CA ASN A 6 8.49 3.79 -6.79
C ASN A 6 8.10 2.70 -7.81
N PRO A 7 7.65 3.06 -9.03
CA PRO A 7 7.19 2.08 -10.02
C PRO A 7 8.29 1.08 -10.40
N ASP A 8 9.55 1.51 -10.41
CA ASP A 8 10.69 0.63 -10.69
C ASP A 8 10.86 -0.40 -9.56
N LEU A 9 10.73 0.03 -8.30
CA LEU A 9 10.86 -0.84 -7.13
C LEU A 9 9.69 -1.83 -7.04
N ASN A 10 8.49 -1.39 -7.45
CA ASN A 10 7.32 -2.23 -7.56
C ASN A 10 7.51 -3.32 -8.63
N HIS A 11 7.99 -2.95 -9.81
CA HIS A 11 8.34 -3.90 -10.87
C HIS A 11 9.42 -4.90 -10.42
N LEU A 12 10.42 -4.44 -9.67
CA LEU A 12 11.43 -5.32 -9.09
C LEU A 12 10.82 -6.34 -8.12
N ALA A 13 9.93 -5.89 -7.23
CA ALA A 13 9.24 -6.76 -6.28
C ALA A 13 8.39 -7.82 -7.00
N PHE A 14 7.67 -7.43 -8.05
CA PHE A 14 6.93 -8.38 -8.90
C PHE A 14 7.83 -9.45 -9.51
N CYS A 15 8.90 -9.03 -10.20
CA CYS A 15 9.82 -9.96 -10.84
C CYS A 15 10.42 -10.95 -9.83
N ALA A 16 10.76 -10.48 -8.63
CA ALA A 16 11.30 -11.31 -7.56
C ALA A 16 10.27 -12.35 -7.06
N LEU A 17 9.02 -11.94 -6.84
CA LEU A 17 7.93 -12.82 -6.40
C LEU A 17 7.56 -13.87 -7.46
N VAL A 18 7.53 -13.47 -8.73
CA VAL A 18 7.28 -14.38 -9.86
C VAL A 18 8.40 -15.41 -9.97
N ALA A 19 9.67 -14.97 -9.94
CA ALA A 19 10.82 -15.87 -9.98
C ALA A 19 10.78 -16.88 -8.81
N LEU A 20 10.42 -16.43 -7.61
CA LEU A 20 10.27 -17.31 -6.46
C LEU A 20 9.15 -18.33 -6.65
N SER A 21 8.02 -17.92 -7.25
CA SER A 21 6.88 -18.80 -7.49
C SER A 21 7.18 -19.86 -8.55
N PHE A 22 7.98 -19.53 -9.57
CA PHE A 22 8.48 -20.50 -10.55
C PHE A 22 9.43 -21.51 -9.93
N GLU A 23 10.36 -21.04 -9.09
CA GLU A 23 11.30 -21.91 -8.40
C GLU A 23 10.57 -22.87 -7.45
N LYS A 24 9.57 -22.36 -6.71
CA LYS A 24 8.70 -23.19 -5.86
C LYS A 24 8.04 -24.34 -6.61
N GLN A 25 7.57 -24.07 -7.84
CA GLN A 25 6.94 -25.09 -8.68
C GLN A 25 7.95 -26.07 -9.29
N THR A 26 9.17 -25.60 -9.61
CA THR A 26 10.16 -26.39 -10.35
C THR A 26 11.04 -27.26 -9.44
N SER A 27 11.56 -26.67 -8.36
CA SER A 27 12.52 -27.31 -7.45
C SER A 27 11.93 -27.66 -6.08
N GLY A 28 10.64 -27.36 -5.86
CA GLY A 28 9.94 -27.71 -4.63
C GLY A 28 10.45 -26.98 -3.38
N ILE A 29 11.13 -25.83 -3.57
CA ILE A 29 11.66 -25.04 -2.47
C ILE A 29 10.52 -24.58 -1.57
N SER A 30 10.43 -25.18 -0.39
CA SER A 30 9.44 -24.82 0.63
C SER A 30 10.17 -24.54 1.94
N GLY A 31 10.02 -23.32 2.44
CA GLY A 31 10.62 -22.90 3.71
C GLY A 31 11.26 -21.51 3.65
N ARG A 32 11.04 -20.72 4.70
CA ARG A 32 11.47 -19.32 4.81
C ARG A 32 12.97 -19.10 4.51
N VAL A 33 13.82 -20.03 4.97
CA VAL A 33 15.28 -19.97 4.75
C VAL A 33 15.64 -20.14 3.28
N ALA A 34 15.06 -21.14 2.62
CA ALA A 34 15.36 -21.47 1.24
C ALA A 34 14.81 -20.42 0.27
N GLU A 35 13.62 -19.88 0.54
CA GLU A 35 13.05 -18.75 -0.19
C GLU A 35 13.93 -17.49 -0.08
N ASN A 36 14.39 -17.16 1.13
CA ASN A 36 15.29 -16.02 1.34
C ASN A 36 16.64 -16.20 0.63
N LEU A 37 17.22 -17.40 0.66
CA LEU A 37 18.47 -17.70 -0.04
C LEU A 37 18.31 -17.59 -1.56
N PHE A 38 17.20 -18.09 -2.10
CA PHE A 38 16.88 -17.94 -3.52
C PHE A 38 16.78 -16.45 -3.89
N LEU A 39 15.99 -15.68 -3.16
CA LEU A 39 15.81 -14.25 -3.43
C LEU A 39 17.14 -13.48 -3.36
N LEU A 40 18.01 -13.80 -2.40
CA LEU A 40 19.33 -13.18 -2.28
C LEU A 40 20.24 -13.51 -3.47
N ARG A 41 20.25 -14.77 -3.92
CA ARG A 41 20.97 -15.19 -5.14
C ARG A 41 20.40 -14.50 -6.38
N TRP A 42 19.08 -14.47 -6.50
CA TRP A 42 18.38 -13.82 -7.61
C TRP A 42 18.70 -12.33 -7.68
N LEU A 43 18.66 -11.59 -6.56
CA LEU A 43 19.03 -10.18 -6.50
C LEU A 43 20.49 -9.94 -6.91
N THR A 44 21.40 -10.81 -6.44
CA THR A 44 22.83 -10.72 -6.79
C THR A 44 23.03 -10.91 -8.30
N VAL A 45 22.31 -11.84 -8.92
CA VAL A 45 22.36 -12.09 -10.36
C VAL A 45 21.72 -10.93 -11.13
N ALA A 46 20.55 -10.45 -10.70
CA ALA A 46 19.84 -9.33 -11.32
C ALA A 46 20.67 -8.04 -11.31
N GLN A 47 21.39 -7.78 -10.21
CA GLN A 47 22.31 -6.66 -10.08
C GLN A 47 23.50 -6.79 -11.05
N LYS A 48 24.14 -7.96 -11.11
CA LYS A 48 25.26 -8.22 -12.03
C LYS A 48 24.86 -8.03 -13.50
N GLN A 49 23.65 -8.47 -13.84
CA GLN A 49 23.08 -8.34 -15.18
C GLN A 49 22.56 -6.93 -15.49
N LYS A 50 22.58 -5.99 -14.52
CA LYS A 50 22.06 -4.62 -14.67
C LYS A 50 20.64 -4.59 -15.27
N ARG A 51 19.78 -5.55 -14.87
CA ARG A 51 18.41 -5.68 -15.42
C ARG A 51 17.48 -4.54 -15.02
N PHE A 52 17.88 -3.75 -14.03
CA PHE A 52 17.10 -2.65 -13.46
C PHE A 52 17.80 -1.31 -13.67
N PRO A 53 17.04 -0.20 -13.73
CA PRO A 53 17.59 1.14 -13.89
C PRO A 53 18.59 1.48 -12.76
N LYS A 54 19.54 2.37 -13.08
CA LYS A 54 20.62 2.76 -12.15
C LYS A 54 20.10 3.40 -10.86
N SER A 55 18.91 4.00 -10.88
CA SER A 55 18.21 4.52 -9.71
C SER A 55 18.04 3.46 -8.62
N LEU A 56 17.68 2.23 -9.02
CA LEU A 56 17.48 1.10 -8.11
C LEU A 56 18.77 0.40 -7.68
N ALA A 57 19.90 0.67 -8.32
CA ALA A 57 21.13 -0.09 -8.05
C ALA A 57 21.56 0.02 -6.57
N SER A 58 21.46 1.22 -6.01
CA SER A 58 21.75 1.49 -4.59
C SER A 58 20.76 0.77 -3.66
N GLU A 59 19.49 0.76 -4.00
CA GLU A 59 18.42 0.09 -3.23
C GLU A 59 18.58 -1.43 -3.27
N ILE A 60 18.93 -2.01 -4.42
CA ILE A 60 19.21 -3.44 -4.58
C ILE A 60 20.43 -3.84 -3.74
N ILE A 61 21.50 -3.04 -3.75
CA ILE A 61 22.68 -3.29 -2.90
C ILE A 61 22.30 -3.24 -1.43
N TRP A 62 21.51 -2.24 -1.04
CA TRP A 62 21.02 -2.11 0.32
C TRP A 62 20.17 -3.31 0.74
N LEU A 63 19.24 -3.77 -0.11
CA LEU A 63 18.43 -4.97 0.11
C LEU A 63 19.27 -6.24 0.26
N ILE A 64 20.31 -6.41 -0.57
CA ILE A 64 21.24 -7.55 -0.47
C ILE A 64 22.00 -7.51 0.87
N ASN A 65 22.50 -6.34 1.27
CA ASN A 65 23.21 -6.17 2.54
C ASN A 65 22.28 -6.35 3.74
N GLU A 66 21.06 -5.85 3.66
CA GLU A 66 20.05 -6.02 4.70
C GLU A 66 19.68 -7.50 4.86
N ALA A 67 19.53 -8.23 3.74
CA ALA A 67 19.27 -9.66 3.75
C ALA A 67 20.43 -10.47 4.36
N ARG A 68 21.68 -10.07 4.10
CA ARG A 68 22.87 -10.71 4.69
C ARG A 68 22.99 -10.43 6.19
N THR A 69 22.73 -9.19 6.60
CA THR A 69 22.89 -8.76 8.00
C THR A 69 21.77 -9.28 8.90
N LYS A 70 20.52 -9.29 8.41
CA LYS A 70 19.36 -9.77 9.19
C LYS A 70 19.10 -11.27 9.03
N GLY A 71 19.74 -11.92 8.05
CA GLY A 71 19.73 -13.36 7.87
C GLY A 71 18.33 -13.97 7.75
N VAL A 72 18.11 -15.09 8.46
CA VAL A 72 16.87 -15.88 8.45
C VAL A 72 15.66 -15.17 9.09
N ASN A 73 15.90 -14.12 9.88
CA ASN A 73 14.83 -13.45 10.64
C ASN A 73 13.98 -12.49 9.83
N VAL A 74 14.50 -11.97 8.71
CA VAL A 74 13.71 -11.13 7.80
C VAL A 74 13.28 -11.95 6.59
N SER A 75 11.98 -12.16 6.45
CA SER A 75 11.41 -12.70 5.21
C SER A 75 11.53 -11.62 4.12
N LEU A 76 12.51 -11.79 3.22
CA LEU A 76 12.61 -10.94 2.03
C LEU A 76 11.32 -11.02 1.21
N LYS A 77 10.70 -12.20 1.18
CA LYS A 77 9.38 -12.41 0.58
C LYS A 77 8.34 -11.46 1.17
N ASP A 78 8.25 -11.37 2.50
CA ASP A 78 7.24 -10.52 3.14
C ASP A 78 7.49 -9.03 2.81
N LYS A 79 8.75 -8.61 2.73
CA LYS A 79 9.12 -7.26 2.28
C LYS A 79 8.70 -7.00 0.84
N PHE A 80 9.02 -7.91 -0.07
CA PHE A 80 8.61 -7.78 -1.47
C PHE A 80 7.10 -7.82 -1.65
N GLU A 81 6.39 -8.63 -0.87
CA GLU A 81 4.92 -8.64 -0.87
C GLU A 81 4.32 -7.34 -0.37
N VAL A 82 4.91 -6.70 0.65
CA VAL A 82 4.47 -5.39 1.13
C VAL A 82 4.74 -4.32 0.06
N ILE A 83 5.95 -4.27 -0.50
CA ILE A 83 6.30 -3.34 -1.58
C ILE A 83 5.35 -3.52 -2.77
N TRP A 84 5.13 -4.76 -3.19
CA TRP A 84 4.22 -5.09 -4.29
C TRP A 84 2.78 -4.69 -3.99
N ARG A 85 2.27 -4.99 -2.78
CA ARG A 85 0.91 -4.60 -2.39
C ARG A 85 0.73 -3.09 -2.36
N THR A 86 1.63 -2.36 -1.72
CA THR A 86 1.54 -0.90 -1.63
C THR A 86 1.71 -0.23 -3.00
N GLY A 87 2.55 -0.79 -3.89
CA GLY A 87 2.70 -0.28 -5.24
C GLY A 87 1.59 -0.71 -6.22
N ASN A 88 0.78 -1.70 -5.86
CA ASN A 88 -0.40 -2.15 -6.61
C ASN A 88 -1.71 -1.84 -5.87
N GLU A 89 -1.68 -1.01 -4.83
CA GLU A 89 -2.94 -0.55 -4.23
C GLU A 89 -3.81 0.08 -5.33
N ASP A 90 -3.21 0.77 -6.31
CA ASP A 90 -3.88 1.33 -7.49
C ASP A 90 -4.61 0.30 -8.40
N VAL A 91 -4.32 -0.99 -8.26
CA VAL A 91 -4.87 -2.09 -9.09
C VAL A 91 -5.87 -2.98 -8.33
N GLN A 92 -5.97 -2.84 -7.01
CA GLN A 92 -7.01 -3.54 -6.25
C GLN A 92 -8.34 -2.78 -6.38
N PRO A 93 -9.50 -3.46 -6.44
CA PRO A 93 -10.79 -2.81 -6.28
C PRO A 93 -10.84 -2.23 -4.86
N HIS A 94 -10.44 -0.97 -4.73
CA HIS A 94 -10.48 -0.25 -3.49
C HIS A 94 -11.90 -0.29 -2.94
N SER A 95 -12.06 -0.74 -1.69
CA SER A 95 -13.30 -0.55 -0.95
C SER A 95 -13.72 0.92 -1.06
N ASP A 96 -15.01 1.19 -1.18
CA ASP A 96 -15.55 2.56 -1.31
C ASP A 96 -15.02 3.50 -0.22
N LEU A 97 -14.74 2.95 0.98
CA LEU A 97 -14.11 3.68 2.08
C LEU A 97 -12.69 4.16 1.76
N TYR A 98 -11.87 3.33 1.12
CA TYR A 98 -10.51 3.70 0.74
C TYR A 98 -10.55 4.80 -0.34
N ARG A 99 -11.42 4.64 -1.34
CA ARG A 99 -11.60 5.67 -2.41
C ARG A 99 -12.03 7.00 -1.82
N LEU A 100 -12.95 6.96 -0.85
CA LEU A 100 -13.40 8.14 -0.13
C LEU A 100 -12.26 8.77 0.69
N ASN A 101 -11.49 7.97 1.42
CA ASN A 101 -10.37 8.48 2.21
C ASN A 101 -9.27 9.09 1.33
N ALA A 102 -8.95 8.45 0.21
CA ALA A 102 -8.00 8.97 -0.78
C ALA A 102 -8.49 10.31 -1.36
N ALA A 103 -9.78 10.42 -1.70
CA ALA A 103 -10.38 11.67 -2.15
C ALA A 103 -10.31 12.76 -1.08
N ILE A 104 -10.61 12.45 0.20
CA ILE A 104 -10.51 13.41 1.31
C ILE A 104 -9.07 13.90 1.50
N ILE A 105 -8.08 13.01 1.40
CA ILE A 105 -6.66 13.37 1.49
C ILE A 105 -6.29 14.30 0.32
N ALA A 106 -6.65 13.94 -0.91
CA ALA A 106 -6.39 14.76 -2.08
C ALA A 106 -7.02 16.15 -1.98
N LEU A 107 -8.26 16.25 -1.49
CA LEU A 107 -8.94 17.52 -1.26
C LEU A 107 -8.19 18.36 -0.22
N ARG A 108 -7.74 17.75 0.89
CA ARG A 108 -6.94 18.45 1.92
C ARG A 108 -5.63 18.99 1.37
N GLU A 109 -4.96 18.25 0.50
CA GLU A 109 -3.73 18.70 -0.17
C GLU A 109 -3.98 19.91 -1.09
N GLN A 110 -5.17 20.03 -1.67
CA GLN A 110 -5.61 21.20 -2.44
C GLN A 110 -6.11 22.36 -1.55
N GLY A 111 -5.92 22.26 -0.24
CA GLY A 111 -6.30 23.31 0.72
C GLY A 111 -7.74 23.20 1.24
N TRP A 112 -8.45 22.11 0.93
CA TRP A 112 -9.83 21.95 1.38
C TRP A 112 -9.90 21.55 2.85
N ASN A 113 -10.78 22.22 3.60
CA ASN A 113 -11.03 21.87 5.01
C ASN A 113 -12.09 20.77 5.09
N ASN A 114 -11.90 19.78 5.97
CA ASN A 114 -12.86 18.69 6.13
C ASN A 114 -13.39 18.66 7.57
N TYR A 115 -14.71 18.83 7.72
CA TYR A 115 -15.38 18.87 9.02
C TYR A 115 -16.42 17.76 9.14
N LEU A 116 -16.43 17.11 10.30
CA LEU A 116 -17.47 16.16 10.68
C LEU A 116 -18.52 16.84 11.54
N LEU A 117 -19.76 16.87 11.07
CA LEU A 117 -20.87 17.56 11.73
C LEU A 117 -21.86 16.57 12.33
N SER A 118 -22.40 16.91 13.49
CA SER A 118 -23.58 16.23 14.04
C SER A 118 -24.84 16.61 13.28
N GLN A 119 -25.91 15.82 13.43
CA GLN A 119 -27.19 16.10 12.76
C GLN A 119 -27.78 17.48 13.13
N ALA A 120 -27.56 17.94 14.36
CA ALA A 120 -28.02 19.26 14.82
C ALA A 120 -27.22 20.40 14.15
N GLU A 121 -25.90 20.24 14.05
CA GLU A 121 -25.02 21.20 13.36
C GLU A 121 -25.30 21.21 11.84
N TRP A 122 -25.63 20.05 11.26
CA TRP A 122 -26.02 19.93 9.85
C TRP A 122 -27.29 20.71 9.52
N SER A 123 -28.36 20.55 10.32
CA SER A 123 -29.61 21.27 10.11
C SER A 123 -29.43 22.79 10.25
N SER A 124 -28.56 23.23 11.16
CA SER A 124 -28.25 24.66 11.34
C SER A 124 -27.51 25.29 10.15
N LEU A 125 -26.73 24.50 9.40
CA LEU A 125 -26.06 24.97 8.17
C LEU A 125 -27.01 25.07 6.97
N THR A 126 -28.06 24.25 6.92
CA THR A 126 -29.07 24.33 5.86
C THR A 126 -30.07 25.47 6.08
N GLU A 127 -30.21 25.94 7.32
CA GLU A 127 -31.12 27.03 7.70
C GLU A 127 -30.43 28.41 7.69
N GLY A 128 -29.12 28.47 7.87
CA GLY A 128 -28.31 29.68 7.76
C GLY A 128 -27.73 29.86 6.35
N ASN A 129 -28.06 30.98 5.70
CA ASN A 129 -27.55 31.34 4.37
C ASN A 129 -26.05 31.09 4.19
N THR A 130 -25.74 30.41 3.09
CA THR A 130 -24.41 30.11 2.55
C THR A 130 -23.55 31.37 2.54
N THR A 131 -22.62 31.48 3.49
CA THR A 131 -21.65 32.57 3.49
C THR A 131 -20.30 32.01 3.07
N GLU A 132 -19.91 32.43 1.86
CA GLU A 132 -18.62 32.25 1.20
C GLU A 132 -18.29 30.82 0.75
N ALA A 133 -18.00 30.70 -0.55
CA ALA A 133 -17.51 29.49 -1.19
C ALA A 133 -16.12 29.16 -0.63
N THR A 134 -16.12 28.58 0.57
CA THR A 134 -14.94 27.98 1.16
C THR A 134 -14.89 26.55 0.65
N ASP A 135 -13.74 26.17 0.12
CA ASP A 135 -13.41 24.82 -0.32
C ASP A 135 -13.46 23.86 0.88
N THR A 136 -14.67 23.50 1.31
CA THR A 136 -14.92 22.82 2.57
C THR A 136 -15.83 21.61 2.36
N LEU A 137 -15.33 20.42 2.70
CA LEU A 137 -16.08 19.18 2.67
C LEU A 137 -16.70 18.92 4.04
N TYR A 138 -18.02 19.01 4.13
CA TYR A 138 -18.79 18.62 5.30
C TYR A 138 -19.25 17.16 5.19
N MET A 139 -19.06 16.39 6.26
CA MET A 139 -19.53 15.00 6.35
C MET A 139 -20.31 14.80 7.64
N THR A 140 -21.38 14.01 7.59
CA THR A 140 -22.15 13.69 8.79
C THR A 140 -21.40 12.70 9.66
N LYS A 141 -21.39 12.94 10.98
CA LYS A 141 -20.84 11.99 11.94
C LYS A 141 -21.66 10.68 11.84
N PRO A 142 -21.01 9.53 11.58
CA PRO A 142 -21.72 8.26 11.64
C PRO A 142 -22.27 8.03 13.05
N HIS A 143 -23.52 7.57 13.14
CA HIS A 143 -24.20 7.29 14.41
C HIS A 143 -23.91 5.87 14.95
N TRP A 144 -23.05 5.08 14.28
CA TRP A 144 -22.79 3.70 14.67
C TRP A 144 -21.67 3.60 15.73
N LYS A 145 -21.92 2.80 16.77
CA LYS A 145 -20.92 2.47 17.81
C LYS A 145 -19.85 1.56 17.21
N ARG A 146 -18.59 1.80 17.58
CA ARG A 146 -17.35 1.25 17.03
C ARG A 146 -17.24 -0.29 16.98
N ASP A 147 -18.20 -1.04 17.52
CA ASP A 147 -18.19 -2.52 17.60
C ASP A 147 -18.75 -3.23 16.36
N SER A 148 -19.31 -2.51 15.38
CA SER A 148 -20.01 -3.13 14.23
C SER A 148 -19.20 -3.19 12.93
N MET A 149 -17.89 -2.95 12.97
CA MET A 149 -17.05 -2.81 11.75
C MET A 149 -16.84 -4.11 10.95
N ASN A 150 -17.34 -5.25 11.45
CA ASN A 150 -17.23 -6.55 10.76
C ASN A 150 -18.47 -6.97 9.95
N GLU A 151 -19.59 -6.23 10.00
CA GLU A 151 -20.83 -6.66 9.33
C GLU A 151 -21.31 -5.76 8.19
N VAL A 152 -20.76 -4.56 8.01
CA VAL A 152 -21.30 -3.59 7.04
C VAL A 152 -20.89 -3.90 5.59
N CYS A 153 -19.93 -4.80 5.37
CA CYS A 153 -19.47 -5.21 4.04
C CYS A 153 -19.91 -6.64 3.67
N LYS A 154 -21.21 -6.93 3.73
CA LYS A 154 -21.76 -8.04 2.94
C LYS A 154 -22.68 -7.45 1.87
N PRO A 155 -22.41 -7.70 0.57
CA PRO A 155 -23.34 -7.29 -0.47
C PRO A 155 -24.69 -7.96 -0.21
N VAL A 156 -25.76 -7.16 -0.29
CA VAL A 156 -27.13 -7.67 -0.29
C VAL A 156 -27.24 -8.59 -1.51
N ARG A 157 -27.62 -9.84 -1.26
CA ARG A 157 -27.80 -10.87 -2.29
C ARG A 157 -29.10 -10.68 -3.03
#